data_AF-A0A9Q3KIE3-F1
#
_entry.id   AF-A0A9Q3KIE3-F1
#
_cell.length_a   1.000
_cell.length_b   1.000
_cell.length_c   1.000
_cell.angle_alpha   90.00
_cell.angle_beta   90.00
_cell.angle_gamma   90.00
#
_symmetry.space_group_name_H-M   'P 1'
#
loop_
_entity.id
_entity.type
_entity.pdbx_description
1 polymer ?
#
loop_
_entity_poly.entity_id
_entity_poly.type
_entity_poly.pdbx_seq_one_letter_code
_entity_poly.pdbx_strand_id
1 'polypeptide(L)'
;GIFATQYQDRQTLYLDTGCGQSVVNNLNLLSNVTKVNKNIKTFGSSMEVTHQGTLNMFGYHISPVSYAPTGPVNLISVSQLVDHGIKPHYKNDTFLIKRGSSIVAAFTQDGNLYSNQRQSQVNLAHPNEEKDWHTLMGHPSDRYLERLLTQLGINESFTSSKNCEICSKSKIQQKPRKSMLPQTSKPFFKIHSNTLEISPTTIRGH
;
A
#
# COMPACT_ATOMS: atom_id res chain seq x y z
N GLY A 1 19.97 29.06 1.65
CA GLY A 1 19.86 28.01 2.67
C GLY A 1 18.41 27.90 3.07
N ILE A 2 17.76 26.81 2.69
CA ILE A 2 16.35 26.59 3.02
C ILE A 2 16.35 25.61 4.18
N PHE A 3 16.12 26.12 5.40
CA PHE A 3 15.79 25.27 6.53
C PHE A 3 14.39 24.71 6.27
N ALA A 4 14.32 23.47 5.82
CA ALA A 4 13.07 22.72 5.87
C ALA A 4 12.76 22.49 7.36
N THR A 5 11.87 23.30 7.92
CA THR A 5 11.19 22.95 9.17
C THR A 5 10.45 21.66 8.90
N GLN A 6 11.03 20.53 9.31
CA GLN A 6 10.35 19.23 9.31
C GLN A 6 9.10 19.39 10.18
N TYR A 7 7.95 19.51 9.52
CA TYR A 7 6.67 19.36 10.18
C TYR A 7 6.57 17.88 10.58
N GLN A 8 7.02 17.57 11.79
CA GLN A 8 6.91 16.23 12.35
C GLN A 8 5.42 15.90 12.45
N ASP A 9 4.97 14.97 11.61
CA ASP A 9 3.63 14.43 11.72
C ASP A 9 3.49 13.85 13.12
N ARG A 10 2.58 14.44 13.93
CA ARG A 10 2.35 14.07 15.33
C ARG A 10 1.82 12.63 15.49
N GLN A 11 1.53 11.93 14.38
CA GLN A 11 1.18 10.50 14.38
C GLN A 11 2.37 9.57 14.13
N THR A 12 3.55 10.09 13.79
CA THR A 12 4.74 9.27 13.56
C THR A 12 5.17 8.59 14.85
N LEU A 13 5.42 7.29 14.75
CA LEU A 13 5.90 6.42 15.82
C LEU A 13 7.31 5.95 15.49
N TYR A 14 8.18 5.98 16.49
CA TYR A 14 9.56 5.52 16.39
C TYR A 14 9.76 4.30 17.29
N LEU A 15 10.13 3.15 16.71
CA LEU A 15 10.58 2.01 17.50
C LEU A 15 12.01 2.23 17.97
N ASP A 16 12.24 1.94 19.24
CA ASP A 16 13.55 1.95 19.87
C ASP A 16 13.80 0.61 20.56
N THR A 17 14.91 -0.04 20.17
CA THR A 17 15.36 -1.30 20.76
C THR A 17 16.06 -1.11 22.10
N GLY A 18 16.55 0.09 22.41
CA GLY A 18 17.21 0.45 23.67
C GLY A 18 16.27 1.03 24.73
N CYS A 19 15.02 1.32 24.39
CA CYS A 19 14.07 1.92 25.30
C CYS A 19 13.36 0.85 26.17
N GLY A 20 13.29 1.08 27.49
CA GLY A 20 12.62 0.17 28.42
C GLY A 20 11.09 0.32 28.50
N GLN A 21 10.54 1.49 28.17
CA GLN A 21 9.10 1.74 28.21
C GLN A 21 8.70 2.78 27.16
N SER A 22 7.60 2.56 26.47
CA SER A 22 7.10 3.51 25.47
C SER A 22 6.67 4.84 26.10
N VAL A 23 7.05 5.93 25.45
CA VAL A 23 6.76 7.31 25.84
C VAL A 23 6.30 8.08 24.61
N VAL A 24 5.13 8.70 24.68
CA VAL A 24 4.57 9.50 23.58
C VAL A 24 4.47 10.97 23.96
N ASN A 25 4.58 11.85 22.97
CA ASN A 25 4.41 13.30 23.13
C ASN A 25 3.10 13.81 22.53
N ASN A 26 2.30 12.92 21.94
CA ASN A 26 0.95 13.21 21.45
C ASN A 26 -0.10 12.45 22.27
N LEU A 27 -0.84 13.17 23.11
CA LEU A 27 -1.87 12.60 23.98
C LEU A 27 -3.00 11.92 23.20
N ASN A 28 -3.28 12.37 21.96
CA ASN A 28 -4.33 11.82 21.11
C ASN A 28 -4.05 10.37 20.65
N LEU A 29 -2.83 9.88 20.85
CA LEU A 29 -2.48 8.48 20.58
C LEU A 29 -2.96 7.54 21.70
N LEU A 30 -3.34 8.07 22.85
CA LEU A 30 -3.70 7.29 24.04
C LEU A 30 -5.21 7.27 24.28
N SER A 31 -5.69 6.12 24.71
CA SER A 31 -7.00 5.91 25.33
C SER A 31 -6.84 5.54 26.80
N ASN A 32 -7.95 5.51 27.55
CA ASN A 32 -7.96 5.18 28.99
C ASN A 32 -6.92 5.98 29.79
N VAL A 33 -6.85 7.28 29.50
CA VAL A 33 -5.83 8.19 30.02
C VAL A 33 -6.09 8.48 31.50
N THR A 34 -5.05 8.36 32.31
CA THR A 34 -5.04 8.71 33.73
C THR A 34 -3.94 9.74 33.99
N LYS A 35 -4.21 10.70 34.88
CA LYS A 35 -3.20 11.68 35.31
C LYS A 35 -2.21 10.99 36.23
N VAL A 36 -0.93 11.25 35.99
CA VAL A 36 0.17 10.82 36.85
C VAL A 36 1.14 11.99 37.04
N ASN A 37 1.90 11.96 38.13
CA ASN A 37 2.99 12.90 38.31
C ASN A 37 4.26 12.09 38.60
N LYS A 38 5.05 11.86 37.56
CA LYS A 38 6.27 11.06 37.61
C LYS A 38 7.34 11.70 36.74
N ASN A 39 8.59 11.56 37.14
CA ASN A 39 9.73 11.88 36.27
C ASN A 39 10.38 10.59 35.81
N ILE A 40 10.57 10.45 34.50
CA ILE A 40 11.36 9.36 33.91
C ILE A 40 12.79 9.84 33.67
N LYS A 41 13.77 8.98 33.95
CA LYS A 41 15.17 9.26 33.65
C LYS A 41 15.43 8.98 32.18
N THR A 42 16.04 9.93 31.50
CA THR A 42 16.54 9.81 30.12
C THR A 42 18.06 9.86 30.14
N PHE A 43 18.71 9.57 29.02
CA PHE A 43 20.16 9.68 28.92
C PHE A 43 20.57 11.16 29.07
N GLY A 44 21.11 11.52 30.24
CA GLY A 44 21.58 12.87 30.56
C GLY A 44 20.54 13.85 31.09
N SER A 45 19.27 13.45 31.24
CA SER A 45 18.22 14.34 31.76
C SER A 45 17.06 13.58 32.42
N SER A 46 16.01 14.30 32.81
CA SER A 46 14.74 13.74 33.24
C SER A 46 13.60 14.39 32.48
N MET A 47 12.53 13.64 32.26
CA MET A 47 11.34 14.11 31.56
C MET A 47 10.11 13.92 32.42
N GLU A 48 9.27 14.96 32.49
CA GLU A 48 8.02 14.90 33.22
C GLU A 48 6.97 14.09 32.45
N VAL A 49 6.39 13.11 33.13
CA VAL A 49 5.25 12.33 32.67
C VAL A 49 4.02 12.82 33.42
N THR A 50 3.09 13.40 32.66
CA THR A 50 1.86 14.01 33.21
C THR A 50 0.65 13.07 33.11
N HIS A 51 0.69 12.12 32.17
CA HIS A 51 -0.39 11.17 31.95
C HIS A 51 0.16 9.78 31.59
N GLN A 52 -0.66 8.77 31.81
CA GLN A 52 -0.39 7.40 31.39
C GLN A 52 -1.66 6.80 30.81
N GLY A 53 -1.55 6.04 29.73
CA GLY A 53 -2.70 5.48 29.04
C GLY A 53 -2.37 4.22 28.26
N THR A 54 -3.33 3.82 27.43
CA THR A 54 -3.21 2.68 26.51
C THR A 54 -3.03 3.21 25.10
N LEU A 55 -1.96 2.79 24.42
CA LEU A 55 -1.74 3.09 23.02
C LEU A 55 -2.47 2.05 22.16
N ASN A 56 -3.35 2.49 21.26
CA ASN A 56 -3.92 1.64 20.24
C ASN A 56 -3.11 1.79 18.94
N MET A 57 -2.31 0.78 18.63
CA MET A 57 -1.40 0.79 17.49
C MET A 57 -1.70 -0.40 16.58
N PHE A 58 -2.17 -0.11 15.36
CA PHE A 58 -2.51 -1.12 14.36
C PHE A 58 -3.48 -2.20 14.86
N GLY A 59 -4.32 -1.91 15.86
CA GLY A 59 -5.24 -2.85 16.51
C GLY A 59 -4.64 -3.67 17.66
N TYR A 60 -3.41 -3.35 18.09
CA TYR A 60 -2.83 -3.82 19.33
C TYR A 60 -2.98 -2.77 20.42
N HIS A 61 -3.22 -3.23 21.64
CA HIS A 61 -3.32 -2.37 22.82
C HIS A 61 -2.06 -2.55 23.66
N ILE A 62 -1.28 -1.48 23.79
CA ILE A 62 -0.04 -1.48 24.56
C ILE A 62 -0.27 -0.62 25.79
N SER A 63 -0.07 -1.20 26.97
CA SER A 63 -0.28 -0.51 28.24
C SER A 63 0.69 -1.02 29.30
N PRO A 64 1.29 -0.14 30.12
CA PRO A 64 1.01 1.28 30.17
C PRO A 64 2.02 2.10 29.35
N VAL A 65 1.53 3.11 28.63
CA VAL A 65 2.34 4.05 27.84
C VAL A 65 2.31 5.42 28.49
N SER A 66 3.49 5.97 28.74
CA SER A 66 3.66 7.27 29.38
C SER A 66 3.48 8.40 28.37
N TYR A 67 2.83 9.49 28.79
CA TYR A 67 2.76 10.72 28.03
C TYR A 67 3.67 11.77 28.65
N ALA A 68 4.62 12.24 27.84
CA ALA A 68 5.55 13.29 28.21
C ALA A 68 5.42 14.47 27.22
N PRO A 69 4.84 15.61 27.65
CA PRO A 69 4.51 16.71 26.74
C PRO A 69 5.74 17.38 26.12
N THR A 70 6.88 17.33 26.82
CA THR A 70 8.17 17.87 26.36
C THR A 70 9.04 16.82 25.65
N GLY A 71 8.51 15.61 25.44
CA GLY A 71 9.22 14.55 24.74
C GLY A 71 9.49 14.88 23.27
N PRO A 72 10.66 14.53 22.72
CA PRO A 72 11.02 14.91 21.35
C PRO A 72 10.23 14.15 20.29
N VAL A 73 9.86 12.88 20.53
CA VAL A 73 9.16 12.01 19.59
C VAL A 73 8.21 11.04 20.30
N ASN A 74 7.31 10.40 19.54
CA ASN A 74 6.54 9.25 20.03
C ASN A 74 7.39 7.98 19.96
N LEU A 75 8.04 7.67 21.07
CA LEU A 75 8.97 6.55 21.19
C LEU A 75 8.25 5.29 21.69
N ILE A 76 8.43 4.19 20.99
CA ILE A 76 7.83 2.90 21.29
C ILE A 76 8.96 1.92 21.63
N SER A 77 8.88 1.34 22.83
CA SER A 77 9.82 0.31 23.26
C SER A 77 9.53 -1.00 22.55
N VAL A 78 10.52 -1.53 21.83
CA VAL A 78 10.42 -2.86 21.20
C VAL A 78 10.25 -3.95 22.27
N SER A 79 10.95 -3.85 23.40
CA SER A 79 10.81 -4.79 24.52
C SER A 79 9.37 -4.81 25.05
N GLN A 80 8.76 -3.63 25.23
CA GLN A 80 7.37 -3.55 25.67
C GLN A 80 6.39 -4.16 24.66
N LEU A 81 6.65 -4.04 23.34
CA LEU A 81 5.85 -4.74 22.32
C LEU A 81 5.92 -6.26 22.51
N VAL A 82 7.12 -6.79 22.73
CA VAL A 82 7.35 -8.22 22.97
C VAL A 82 6.64 -8.70 24.23
N ASP A 83 6.67 -7.92 25.30
CA ASP A 83 5.95 -8.21 26.55
C ASP A 83 4.42 -8.27 26.34
N HIS A 84 3.91 -7.54 25.35
CA HIS A 84 2.49 -7.57 24.93
C HIS A 84 2.20 -8.65 23.88
N GLY A 85 3.12 -9.58 23.65
CA GLY A 85 2.96 -10.68 22.69
C GLY A 85 3.08 -10.26 21.22
N ILE A 86 3.48 -9.02 20.95
CA ILE A 86 3.73 -8.53 19.59
C ILE A 86 5.18 -8.86 19.26
N LYS A 87 5.41 -9.55 18.14
CA LYS A 87 6.75 -9.96 17.71
C LYS A 87 7.16 -9.20 16.46
N PRO A 88 7.84 -8.05 16.58
CA PRO A 88 8.43 -7.36 15.44
C PRO A 88 9.42 -8.29 14.72
N HIS A 89 9.28 -8.40 13.40
CA HIS A 89 10.18 -9.16 12.55
C HIS A 89 11.11 -8.20 11.81
N TYR A 90 12.40 -8.25 12.12
CA TYR A 90 13.40 -7.48 11.40
C TYR A 90 13.74 -8.15 10.06
N LYS A 91 13.63 -7.39 8.96
CA LYS A 91 14.02 -7.82 7.62
C LYS A 91 14.34 -6.59 6.76
N ASN A 92 15.48 -6.59 6.08
CA ASN A 92 15.90 -5.53 5.14
C ASN A 92 15.78 -4.13 5.77
N ASP A 93 16.47 -3.90 6.90
CA ASP A 93 16.49 -2.61 7.61
C ASP A 93 15.11 -2.09 8.04
N THR A 94 14.15 -3.00 8.17
CA THR A 94 12.76 -2.69 8.49
C THR A 94 12.24 -3.64 9.55
N PHE A 95 11.60 -3.09 10.59
CA PHE A 95 10.78 -3.87 11.51
C PHE A 95 9.36 -4.01 10.97
N LEU A 96 8.92 -5.25 10.81
CA LEU A 96 7.58 -5.60 10.34
C LEU A 96 6.73 -6.10 11.51
N ILE A 97 5.57 -5.48 11.74
CA ILE A 97 4.57 -6.00 12.66
C ILE A 97 3.54 -6.79 11.84
N LYS A 98 3.32 -8.05 12.22
CA LYS A 98 2.40 -8.96 11.53
C LYS A 98 1.22 -9.34 12.42
N ARG A 99 0.05 -9.49 11.79
CA ARG A 99 -1.13 -10.14 12.36
C ARG A 99 -1.53 -11.31 11.46
N GLY A 100 -1.26 -12.52 11.93
CA GLY A 100 -1.39 -13.72 11.10
C GLY A 100 -0.42 -13.67 9.92
N SER A 101 -0.93 -13.82 8.70
CA SER A 101 -0.16 -13.71 7.45
C SER A 101 0.04 -12.27 6.95
N SER A 102 -0.71 -11.31 7.49
CA SER A 102 -0.72 -9.93 6.99
C SER A 102 0.28 -9.05 7.73
N ILE A 103 1.01 -8.21 7.00
CA ILE A 103 1.82 -7.12 7.55
C ILE A 103 0.87 -5.96 7.85
N VAL A 104 0.82 -5.52 9.10
CA VAL A 104 -0.04 -4.41 9.55
C VAL A 104 0.73 -3.11 9.76
N ALA A 105 2.04 -3.19 9.92
CA ALA A 105 2.92 -2.03 9.97
C ALA A 105 4.35 -2.38 9.54
N ALA A 106 5.04 -1.38 9.02
CA ALA A 106 6.46 -1.42 8.69
C ALA A 106 7.12 -0.17 9.28
N PHE A 107 8.28 -0.37 9.89
CA PHE A 107 9.10 0.68 10.47
C PHE A 107 10.49 0.62 9.85
N THR A 108 10.80 1.55 8.97
CA THR A 108 12.07 1.60 8.25
C THR A 108 13.11 2.31 9.10
N GLN A 109 14.37 1.92 9.00
CA GLN A 109 15.46 2.57 9.71
C GLN A 109 15.54 4.07 9.38
N ASP A 110 15.57 4.90 10.43
CA ASP A 110 15.74 6.35 10.39
C ASP A 110 16.76 6.73 11.46
N GLY A 111 18.02 6.86 11.03
CA GLY A 111 19.17 6.95 11.93
C GLY A 111 19.31 5.71 12.82
N ASN A 112 19.23 5.91 14.13
CA ASN A 112 19.32 4.85 15.15
C ASN A 112 17.96 4.29 15.58
N LEU A 113 16.87 4.88 15.09
CA LEU A 113 15.50 4.47 15.38
C LEU A 113 14.85 3.88 14.12
N TYR A 114 13.62 3.40 14.25
CA TYR A 114 12.84 2.91 13.12
C TYR A 114 11.49 3.60 13.08
N SER A 115 11.18 4.31 12.01
CA SER A 115 9.96 5.12 11.92
C SER A 115 8.93 4.48 11.00
N ASN A 116 7.65 4.61 11.37
CA ASN A 116 6.53 4.31 10.46
C ASN A 116 6.19 5.51 9.55
N GLN A 117 7.09 6.49 9.47
CA GLN A 117 6.88 7.66 8.65
C GLN A 117 6.69 7.20 7.21
N ARG A 118 5.55 7.54 6.63
CA ARG A 118 5.32 7.28 5.20
C ARG A 118 6.37 8.09 4.45
N GLN A 119 7.31 7.43 3.78
CA GLN A 119 8.16 8.10 2.82
C GLN A 119 7.24 8.65 1.73
N SER A 120 6.95 9.95 1.81
CA SER A 120 6.26 10.71 0.78
C SER A 120 7.17 10.90 -0.43
N GLN A 121 7.69 9.81 -1.00
CA GLN A 121 8.12 9.79 -2.39
C GLN A 121 7.02 9.13 -3.20
N VAL A 122 5.83 9.70 -3.13
CA VAL A 122 4.95 9.64 -4.29
C VAL A 122 5.58 10.64 -5.25
N ASN A 123 6.25 10.15 -6.29
CA ASN A 123 6.43 10.96 -7.49
C ASN A 123 5.02 11.29 -7.99
N LEU A 124 4.41 12.33 -7.43
CA LEU A 124 3.24 12.97 -7.98
C LEU A 124 3.75 13.62 -9.26
N ALA A 125 3.82 12.83 -10.33
CA ALA A 125 3.74 13.39 -11.66
C ALA A 125 2.45 14.20 -11.63
N HIS A 126 2.57 15.53 -11.59
CA HIS A 126 1.46 16.44 -11.67
C HIS A 126 0.84 16.17 -13.05
N PRO A 127 -0.27 15.42 -13.16
CA PRO A 127 -0.89 15.27 -14.46
C PRO A 127 -1.47 16.66 -14.72
N ASN A 128 -1.08 17.26 -15.84
CA ASN A 128 -1.78 18.43 -16.34
C ASN A 128 -3.29 18.14 -16.32
N GLU A 129 -4.03 19.19 -16.00
CA GLU A 129 -5.44 19.26 -15.69
C GLU A 129 -6.33 18.45 -16.64
N GLU A 130 -6.57 17.19 -16.29
CA GLU A 130 -7.79 16.38 -16.49
C GLU A 130 -7.49 14.94 -16.06
N LYS A 131 -7.77 14.62 -14.78
CA LYS A 131 -7.58 13.27 -14.23
C LYS A 131 -8.71 12.36 -14.70
N ASP A 132 -8.64 11.90 -15.95
CA ASP A 132 -9.52 10.83 -16.40
C ASP A 132 -9.05 9.48 -15.83
N TRP A 133 -9.79 8.98 -14.83
CA TRP A 133 -9.54 7.67 -14.21
C TRP A 133 -9.50 6.52 -15.21
N HIS A 134 -10.23 6.63 -16.33
CA HIS A 134 -10.18 5.63 -17.39
C HIS A 134 -8.77 5.53 -18.00
N THR A 135 -8.12 6.66 -18.25
CA THR A 135 -6.75 6.69 -18.80
C THR A 135 -5.71 6.39 -17.73
N LEU A 136 -5.84 6.98 -16.53
CA LEU A 136 -4.91 6.81 -15.42
C LEU A 136 -4.74 5.34 -14.99
N MET A 137 -5.82 4.57 -15.05
CA MET A 137 -5.85 3.17 -14.62
C MET A 137 -5.57 2.18 -15.76
N GLY A 138 -5.17 2.67 -16.94
CA GLY A 138 -4.81 1.81 -18.08
C GLY A 138 -6.01 1.25 -18.84
N HIS A 139 -7.03 2.07 -19.11
CA HIS A 139 -8.19 1.75 -19.94
C HIS A 139 -9.06 0.55 -19.47
N PRO A 140 -9.35 0.41 -18.16
CA PRO A 140 -10.22 -0.66 -17.68
C PRO A 140 -11.66 -0.51 -18.22
N SER A 141 -12.49 -1.53 -17.99
CA SER A 141 -13.91 -1.46 -18.34
C SER A 141 -14.67 -0.49 -17.43
N ASP A 142 -15.70 0.16 -17.96
CA ASP A 142 -16.55 1.11 -17.23
C ASP A 142 -17.08 0.47 -15.93
N ARG A 143 -17.58 -0.77 -16.02
CA ARG A 143 -18.06 -1.55 -14.86
C ARG A 143 -16.99 -1.78 -13.80
N TYR A 144 -15.73 -2.03 -14.20
CA TYR A 144 -14.65 -2.20 -13.23
C TYR A 144 -14.36 -0.89 -12.51
N LEU A 145 -14.32 0.21 -13.27
CA LEU A 145 -14.00 1.53 -12.76
C LEU A 145 -15.09 2.05 -11.81
N GLU A 146 -16.37 1.92 -12.16
CA GLU A 146 -17.51 2.26 -11.30
C GLU A 146 -17.41 1.58 -9.93
N ARG A 147 -17.13 0.27 -9.96
CA ARG A 147 -17.04 -0.55 -8.76
C ARG A 147 -15.85 -0.14 -7.89
N LEU A 148 -14.71 0.17 -8.51
CA LEU A 148 -13.51 0.63 -7.82
C LEU A 148 -13.71 2.00 -7.19
N LEU A 149 -14.22 2.98 -7.94
CA LEU A 149 -14.46 4.34 -7.45
C LEU A 149 -15.46 4.34 -6.29
N THR A 150 -16.50 3.51 -6.39
CA THR A 150 -17.47 3.33 -5.29
C THR A 150 -16.81 2.73 -4.05
N GLN A 151 -15.93 1.74 -4.19
CA GLN A 151 -15.19 1.15 -3.06
C GLN A 151 -14.22 2.13 -2.40
N LEU A 152 -13.68 3.08 -3.17
CA LEU A 152 -12.75 4.10 -2.69
C LEU A 152 -13.46 5.37 -2.17
N GLY A 153 -14.78 5.47 -2.33
CA GLY A 153 -15.54 6.67 -1.96
C GLY A 153 -15.24 7.89 -2.85
N ILE A 154 -14.77 7.67 -4.07
CA ILE A 154 -14.45 8.72 -5.05
C ILE A 154 -15.67 8.96 -5.91
N ASN A 155 -16.19 10.20 -5.91
CA ASN A 155 -17.35 10.60 -6.71
C ASN A 155 -16.91 11.51 -7.87
N GLU A 156 -16.11 10.95 -8.78
CA GLU A 156 -15.63 11.64 -9.98
C GLU A 156 -16.18 10.95 -11.23
N SER A 157 -16.50 11.75 -12.24
CA SER A 157 -16.83 11.22 -13.57
C SER A 157 -15.57 10.75 -14.29
N PHE A 158 -15.74 9.82 -15.22
CA PHE A 158 -14.65 9.27 -16.02
C PHE A 158 -15.09 9.10 -17.48
N THR A 159 -14.12 9.06 -18.39
CA THR A 159 -14.39 8.83 -19.81
C THR A 159 -14.88 7.40 -20.01
N SER A 160 -16.08 7.24 -20.58
CA SER A 160 -16.56 5.90 -20.96
C SER A 160 -15.61 5.28 -21.99
N SER A 161 -15.34 3.99 -21.86
CA SER A 161 -14.50 3.24 -22.80
C SER A 161 -14.98 3.29 -24.25
N LYS A 162 -16.26 3.62 -24.51
CA LYS A 162 -16.79 3.86 -25.86
C LYS A 162 -16.27 5.14 -26.52
N ASN A 163 -15.97 6.15 -25.70
CA ASN A 163 -15.51 7.47 -26.13
C ASN A 163 -13.98 7.58 -26.12
N CYS A 164 -13.27 6.52 -25.71
CA CYS A 164 -11.82 6.48 -25.67
C CYS A 164 -11.23 5.97 -27.00
N GLU A 165 -10.40 6.79 -27.64
CA GLU A 165 -9.71 6.46 -28.90
C GLU A 165 -8.78 5.23 -28.76
N ILE A 166 -8.10 5.09 -27.62
CA ILE A 166 -7.20 3.96 -27.37
C ILE A 166 -8.01 2.67 -27.25
N CYS A 167 -9.13 2.70 -26.51
CA CYS A 167 -10.03 1.54 -26.39
C CYS A 167 -10.61 1.14 -27.74
N SER A 168 -11.01 2.12 -28.57
CA SER A 168 -11.62 1.81 -29.87
C SER A 168 -10.63 1.15 -30.83
N LYS A 169 -9.35 1.53 -30.79
CA LYS A 169 -8.29 0.93 -31.63
C LYS A 169 -7.75 -0.39 -31.08
N SER A 170 -7.68 -0.56 -29.76
CA SER A 170 -7.01 -1.70 -29.11
C SER A 170 -7.94 -2.83 -28.70
N LYS A 171 -9.22 -2.56 -28.41
CA LYS A 171 -10.16 -3.62 -28.02
C LYS A 171 -10.59 -4.40 -29.25
N ILE A 172 -10.14 -5.66 -29.31
CA ILE A 172 -10.60 -6.64 -30.29
C ILE A 172 -12.12 -6.81 -30.12
N GLN A 173 -12.90 -6.16 -30.98
CA GLN A 173 -14.33 -6.43 -31.09
C GLN A 173 -14.54 -7.54 -32.11
N GLN A 174 -14.55 -8.79 -31.65
CA GLN A 174 -15.07 -9.89 -32.46
C GLN A 174 -16.60 -9.80 -32.46
N LYS A 175 -17.17 -9.04 -33.40
CA LYS A 175 -18.52 -9.37 -33.85
C LYS A 175 -18.40 -10.71 -34.61
N PRO A 176 -19.24 -11.72 -34.30
CA PRO A 176 -19.20 -12.96 -35.05
C PRO A 176 -19.40 -12.65 -36.53
N ARG A 177 -18.43 -13.05 -37.37
CA ARG A 177 -18.55 -12.91 -38.82
C ARG A 177 -19.73 -13.76 -39.25
N LYS A 178 -20.70 -13.17 -39.96
CA LYS A 178 -21.75 -13.93 -40.66
C LYS A 178 -21.09 -14.73 -41.78
N SER A 179 -20.59 -15.91 -41.44
CA SER A 179 -20.02 -16.87 -42.36
C SER A 179 -21.15 -17.71 -42.93
N MET A 180 -21.74 -17.29 -44.05
CA MET A 180 -22.52 -18.20 -44.87
C MET A 180 -21.55 -19.10 -45.63
N LEU A 181 -21.30 -20.29 -45.09
CA LEU A 181 -20.54 -21.31 -45.82
C LEU A 181 -21.38 -21.73 -47.04
N PRO A 182 -20.81 -21.80 -48.24
CA PRO A 182 -21.50 -22.34 -49.40
C PRO A 182 -21.82 -23.82 -49.14
N GLN A 183 -23.12 -24.13 -48.95
CA GLN A 183 -23.60 -25.50 -48.78
C GLN A 183 -24.10 -26.04 -50.11
N THR A 184 -23.92 -27.34 -50.32
CA THR A 184 -24.36 -28.05 -51.53
C THR A 184 -25.28 -29.17 -51.12
N SER A 185 -26.46 -29.26 -51.73
CA SER A 185 -27.46 -30.30 -51.40
C SER A 185 -27.21 -31.66 -52.07
N LYS A 186 -26.21 -31.75 -52.95
CA LYS A 186 -25.88 -32.96 -53.72
C LYS A 186 -24.49 -33.48 -53.33
N PRO A 187 -24.33 -34.80 -53.12
CA PRO A 187 -23.01 -35.40 -52.93
C PRO A 187 -22.07 -35.08 -54.10
N PHE A 188 -20.79 -34.84 -53.81
CA PHE A 188 -19.72 -34.56 -54.80
C PHE A 188 -19.88 -33.29 -55.65
N PHE A 189 -20.85 -32.42 -55.38
CA PHE A 189 -21.07 -31.21 -56.17
C PHE A 189 -19.92 -30.19 -56.08
N LYS A 190 -19.21 -30.16 -54.95
CA LYS A 190 -18.09 -29.26 -54.73
C LYS A 190 -17.00 -29.93 -53.91
N ILE A 191 -15.78 -29.95 -54.43
CA ILE A 191 -14.60 -30.45 -53.75
C ILE A 191 -13.72 -29.24 -53.40
N HIS A 192 -13.43 -29.08 -52.12
CA HIS A 192 -12.45 -28.12 -51.62
C HIS A 192 -11.13 -28.88 -51.42
N SER A 193 -10.12 -28.57 -52.22
CA SER A 193 -8.76 -29.07 -52.04
C SER A 193 -7.86 -27.90 -51.64
N ASN A 194 -6.95 -28.13 -50.69
CA ASN A 194 -5.93 -27.17 -50.31
C ASN A 194 -4.58 -27.87 -50.25
N THR A 195 -3.54 -27.21 -50.74
CA THR A 195 -2.17 -27.73 -50.66
C THR A 195 -1.56 -27.26 -49.34
N LEU A 196 -1.06 -28.20 -48.54
CA LEU A 196 -0.26 -27.89 -47.37
C LEU A 196 1.20 -28.12 -47.72
N GLU A 197 2.02 -27.08 -47.60
CA GLU A 197 3.47 -27.24 -47.66
C GLU A 197 3.94 -27.81 -46.31
N ILE A 198 4.36 -29.07 -46.32
CA ILE A 198 5.01 -29.72 -45.17
C ILE A 198 6.47 -29.86 -45.55
N SER A 199 7.33 -29.02 -44.98
CA SER A 199 8.77 -29.06 -45.24
C SER A 199 9.51 -29.67 -44.06
N PRO A 200 9.95 -30.95 -44.13
CA PRO A 200 11.06 -31.42 -43.31
C PRO A 200 12.17 -31.97 -44.22
N THR A 201 13.32 -31.31 -44.22
CA THR A 201 14.57 -31.98 -44.58
C THR A 201 15.66 -31.59 -43.58
N THR A 202 15.85 -32.44 -42.58
CA THR A 202 17.15 -32.57 -41.93
C THR A 202 17.49 -34.05 -41.90
N ILE A 203 17.94 -34.58 -43.04
CA ILE A 203 18.77 -35.78 -43.07
C ILE A 203 20.20 -35.31 -42.91
N ARG A 204 20.64 -35.10 -41.67
CA ARG A 204 22.06 -35.19 -41.30
C ARG A 204 22.13 -35.91 -39.96
N GLY A 205 21.93 -37.22 -40.02
CA GLY A 205 22.65 -38.11 -39.12
C GLY A 205 24.10 -38.15 -39.60
N HIS A 206 24.98 -37.51 -38.83
CA HIS A 206 26.41 -37.81 -38.75
C HIS A 206 26.83 -37.55 -37.30
#